data_AF-A0A2K8KBY1-F1
#
_entry.id   AF-A0A2K8KBY1-F1
#
_cell.length_a   1.000
_cell.length_b   1.000
_cell.length_c   1.000
_cell.angle_alpha   90.00
_cell.angle_beta   90.00
_cell.angle_gamma   90.00
#
_symmetry.space_group_name_H-M   'P 1'
#
loop_
_entity.id
_entity.type
_entity.pdbx_description
1 polymer ?
#
loop_
_entity_poly.entity_id
_entity_poly.type
_entity_poly.pdbx_seq_one_letter_code
_entity_poly.pdbx_strand_id
1 'polypeptide(L)'
;MAYEKLSEKLEKYLARVKAGKASKIKPRDVEKVIAKLRARRAELLDAVEKTPAKAERLNQKLHMADDLIARAEWLLGELHPDAPYQPPTPERPD
;
A
#
# COMPACT_ATOMS: atom_id res chain seq x y z
N MET A 1 0.39 -10.43 11.09
CA MET A 1 -0.37 -10.53 9.82
C MET A 1 0.64 -10.48 8.69
N ALA A 2 0.56 -11.41 7.72
CA ALA A 2 1.48 -11.46 6.58
C ALA A 2 1.19 -10.34 5.57
N TYR A 3 2.23 -9.88 4.87
CA TYR A 3 2.17 -8.87 3.81
C TYR A 3 1.11 -9.21 2.75
N GLU A 4 1.08 -10.48 2.34
CA GLU A 4 0.11 -11.03 1.40
C GLU A 4 -1.34 -10.74 1.80
N LYS A 5 -1.70 -10.92 3.08
CA LYS A 5 -3.09 -10.67 3.49
C LYS A 5 -3.50 -9.20 3.36
N LEU A 6 -2.56 -8.27 3.49
CA LEU A 6 -2.84 -6.84 3.30
C LEU A 6 -2.90 -6.51 1.82
N SER A 7 -1.97 -7.04 1.00
CA SER A 7 -1.98 -6.82 -0.45
C SER A 7 -3.25 -7.40 -1.09
N GLU A 8 -3.62 -8.63 -0.76
CA GLU A 8 -4.79 -9.30 -1.30
C GLU A 8 -6.09 -8.57 -0.92
N LYS A 9 -6.12 -7.96 0.27
CA LYS A 9 -7.24 -7.13 0.71
C LYS A 9 -7.29 -5.82 -0.07
N LEU A 10 -6.13 -5.21 -0.32
CA LEU A 10 -6.01 -3.99 -1.11
C LEU A 10 -6.43 -4.21 -2.57
N GLU A 11 -6.01 -5.31 -3.18
CA GLU A 11 -6.43 -5.70 -4.53
C GLU A 11 -7.93 -5.95 -4.61
N LYS A 12 -8.53 -6.58 -3.60
CA LYS A 12 -9.99 -6.72 -3.51
C LYS A 12 -10.71 -5.38 -3.41
N TYR A 13 -10.11 -4.37 -2.79
CA TYR A 13 -10.69 -3.03 -2.75
C TYR A 13 -10.51 -2.30 -4.08
N LEU A 14 -9.32 -2.35 -4.69
CA LEU A 14 -9.05 -1.80 -6.01
C LEU A 14 -9.98 -2.39 -7.09
N ALA A 15 -10.20 -3.71 -7.06
CA ALA A 15 -11.13 -4.38 -7.97
C ALA A 15 -12.57 -3.90 -7.78
N ARG A 16 -12.99 -3.61 -6.54
CA ARG A 16 -14.31 -3.03 -6.25
C ARG A 16 -14.43 -1.60 -6.73
N VAL A 17 -13.39 -0.76 -6.60
CA VAL A 17 -13.38 0.61 -7.14
C VAL A 17 -13.44 0.59 -8.65
N LYS A 18 -12.62 -0.23 -9.32
CA LYS A 18 -12.68 -0.42 -10.79
C LYS A 18 -14.05 -0.88 -11.27
N ALA A 19 -14.76 -1.68 -10.47
CA ALA A 19 -16.12 -2.12 -10.76
C ALA A 19 -17.21 -1.08 -10.41
N GLY A 20 -16.84 0.16 -10.08
CA GLY A 20 -17.77 1.24 -9.69
C GLY A 20 -18.44 1.04 -8.33
N LYS A 21 -17.94 0.12 -7.50
CA LYS A 21 -18.50 -0.22 -6.16
C LYS A 21 -17.70 0.43 -5.03
N ALA A 22 -17.05 1.56 -5.32
CA ALA A 22 -16.26 2.33 -4.36
C ALA A 22 -17.08 2.69 -3.10
N SER A 23 -18.34 3.08 -3.25
CA SER A 23 -19.24 3.41 -2.12
C SER A 23 -19.50 2.27 -1.13
N LYS A 24 -19.15 1.01 -1.46
CA LYS A 24 -19.25 -0.15 -0.54
C LYS A 24 -17.99 -0.34 0.30
N ILE A 25 -16.92 0.41 0.03
CA ILE A 25 -15.65 0.32 0.73
C ILE A 25 -15.62 1.43 1.77
N LYS A 26 -15.41 1.06 3.04
CA LYS A 26 -15.29 2.06 4.10
C LYS A 26 -13.87 2.63 4.07
N PRO A 27 -13.68 3.96 3.98
CA PRO A 27 -12.35 4.57 4.01
C PRO A 27 -11.58 4.16 5.28
N ARG A 28 -12.27 4.04 6.42
CA ARG A 28 -11.72 3.48 7.67
C ARG A 28 -11.06 2.10 7.55
N ASP A 29 -11.53 1.24 6.65
CA ASP A 29 -10.89 -0.05 6.42
C ASP A 29 -9.58 0.09 5.64
N VAL A 30 -9.52 1.06 4.72
CA VAL A 30 -8.33 1.40 3.94
C VAL A 30 -7.28 2.07 4.84
N GLU A 31 -7.69 3.02 5.68
CA GLU A 31 -6.81 3.67 6.69
C GLU A 31 -6.15 2.63 7.60
N LYS A 32 -6.90 1.61 8.06
CA LYS A 32 -6.34 0.52 8.86
C LYS A 32 -5.31 -0.31 8.11
N VAL A 33 -5.46 -0.48 6.79
CA VAL A 33 -4.50 -1.19 5.95
C VAL A 33 -3.24 -0.33 5.77
N ILE A 34 -3.38 0.97 5.51
CA ILE A 34 -2.27 1.93 5.43
C ILE A 34 -1.47 1.95 6.74
N ALA A 35 -2.15 2.07 7.88
CA ALA A 35 -1.49 2.08 9.19
C ALA A 35 -0.67 0.81 9.44
N LYS A 36 -1.20 -0.36 9.05
CA LYS A 36 -0.49 -1.63 9.17
C LYS A 36 0.70 -1.74 8.22
N LEU A 37 0.55 -1.27 6.98
CA LEU A 37 1.65 -1.23 6.01
C LEU A 37 2.77 -0.29 6.47
N ARG A 38 2.43 0.90 6.99
CA ARG A 38 3.42 1.84 7.55
C ARG A 38 4.16 1.27 8.75
N ALA A 39 3.46 0.60 9.67
CA ALA A 39 4.09 -0.09 10.79
C ALA A 39 5.09 -1.15 10.28
N ARG A 40 4.70 -1.95 9.29
CA ARG A 40 5.57 -2.96 8.67
C ARG A 40 6.77 -2.35 7.96
N ARG A 41 6.58 -1.24 7.25
CA ARG A 41 7.64 -0.49 6.58
C ARG A 41 8.67 0.00 7.60
N ALA A 42 8.23 0.53 8.73
CA ALA A 42 9.11 0.95 9.81
C ALA A 42 9.91 -0.23 10.39
N GLU A 43 9.27 -1.39 10.61
CA GLU A 43 9.95 -2.62 11.04
C GLU A 43 11.02 -3.08 10.01
N LEU A 44 10.73 -2.96 8.71
CA LEU A 44 11.68 -3.31 7.64
C LEU A 44 12.84 -2.30 7.57
N LEU A 45 12.57 -1.01 7.76
CA LEU A 45 13.58 0.05 7.76
C LEU A 45 14.57 -0.15 8.92
N ASP A 46 14.05 -0.39 10.12
CA ASP A 46 14.85 -0.70 11.31
C ASP A 46 15.70 -1.98 11.09
N ALA A 47 15.14 -2.98 10.38
CA ALA A 47 15.89 -4.18 10.01
C ALA A 47 17.00 -3.91 8.96
N VAL A 48 16.80 -2.97 8.03
CA VAL A 48 17.84 -2.52 7.08
C VAL A 48 19.00 -1.89 7.85
N GLU A 49 18.69 -0.98 8.79
CA GLU A 49 19.70 -0.31 9.61
C GLU A 49 20.49 -1.31 10.46
N LYS A 50 19.81 -2.32 11.03
CA LYS A 50 20.45 -3.34 11.86
C LYS A 50 21.22 -4.39 11.08
N THR A 51 20.84 -4.67 9.83
CA THR A 51 21.44 -5.75 9.02
C THR A 51 21.78 -5.28 7.61
N PRO A 52 22.83 -4.46 7.44
CA PRO A 52 23.23 -3.93 6.14
C PRO A 52 23.60 -5.03 5.13
N ALA A 53 24.08 -6.20 5.61
CA ALA A 53 24.37 -7.36 4.76
C ALA A 53 23.13 -7.93 4.03
N LYS A 54 21.91 -7.59 4.48
CA LYS A 54 20.64 -7.96 3.84
C LYS A 54 19.90 -6.75 3.28
N ALA A 55 20.54 -5.58 3.23
CA ALA A 55 19.94 -4.32 2.85
C ALA A 55 19.28 -4.38 1.47
N GLU A 56 19.90 -5.04 0.49
CA GLU A 56 19.35 -5.11 -0.88
C GLU A 56 18.00 -5.84 -0.94
N ARG A 57 17.90 -7.02 -0.31
CA ARG A 57 16.63 -7.79 -0.24
C ARG A 57 15.58 -7.08 0.63
N LEU A 58 16.01 -6.37 1.66
CA LEU A 58 15.11 -5.61 2.53
C LEU A 58 14.62 -4.32 1.85
N ASN A 59 15.46 -3.66 1.04
CA ASN A 59 15.08 -2.52 0.21
C ASN A 59 14.06 -2.92 -0.85
N GLN A 60 14.20 -4.09 -1.49
CA GLN A 60 13.17 -4.60 -2.39
C GLN A 60 11.82 -4.78 -1.68
N LYS A 61 11.83 -5.30 -0.45
CA LYS A 61 10.62 -5.40 0.37
C LYS A 61 10.06 -4.04 0.78
N LEU A 62 10.93 -3.06 1.06
CA LEU A 62 10.52 -1.68 1.33
C LEU A 62 9.90 -1.02 0.10
N HIS A 63 10.44 -1.24 -1.09
CA HIS A 63 9.83 -0.76 -2.33
C HIS A 63 8.44 -1.35 -2.55
N MET A 64 8.27 -2.66 -2.36
CA MET A 64 6.94 -3.28 -2.40
C MET A 64 6.00 -2.72 -1.32
N ALA A 65 6.53 -2.40 -0.13
CA ALA A 65 5.78 -1.77 0.95
C ALA A 65 5.26 -0.39 0.57
N ASP A 66 6.14 0.46 0.06
CA ASP A 66 5.84 1.82 -0.40
C ASP A 66 4.82 1.80 -1.53
N ASP A 67 4.98 0.90 -2.52
CA ASP A 67 4.05 0.79 -3.63
C ASP A 67 2.64 0.40 -3.15
N LEU A 68 2.55 -0.53 -2.20
CA LEU A 68 1.27 -0.91 -1.58
C LEU A 68 0.65 0.22 -0.75
N ILE A 69 1.48 1.02 -0.05
CA ILE A 69 1.00 2.20 0.69
C ILE A 69 0.45 3.24 -0.27
N ALA A 70 1.18 3.56 -1.33
CA ALA A 70 0.77 4.53 -2.34
C ALA A 70 -0.55 4.13 -3.01
N ARG A 71 -0.70 2.85 -3.39
CA ARG A 71 -1.97 2.32 -3.93
C ARG A 71 -3.12 2.42 -2.93
N ALA A 72 -2.83 2.23 -1.64
CA ALA A 72 -3.84 2.31 -0.59
C ALA A 72 -4.26 3.75 -0.30
N GLU A 73 -3.31 4.69 -0.30
CA GLU A 73 -3.57 6.12 -0.18
C GLU A 73 -4.36 6.64 -1.40
N TRP A 74 -4.02 6.19 -2.60
CA TRP A 74 -4.79 6.48 -3.81
C TRP A 74 -6.24 5.99 -3.69
N LEU A 75 -6.42 4.74 -3.25
CA LEU A 75 -7.74 4.17 -3.02
C LEU A 75 -8.54 4.98 -1.99
N LEU A 76 -7.89 5.47 -0.94
CA LEU A 76 -8.53 6.34 0.06
C LEU A 76 -9.00 7.67 -0.55
N GLY A 77 -8.19 8.24 -1.45
CA GLY A 77 -8.54 9.44 -2.22
C GLY A 77 -9.75 9.21 -3.14
N GLU A 78 -9.80 8.10 -3.88
CA GLU A 78 -10.97 7.75 -4.70
C GLU A 78 -12.26 7.57 -3.88
N LEU A 79 -12.13 7.19 -2.60
CA LEU A 79 -13.27 7.09 -1.67
C LEU A 79 -13.68 8.45 -1.08
N HIS A 80 -12.83 9.47 -1.20
CA HIS A 80 -13.04 10.84 -0.74
C HIS A 80 -13.01 11.81 -1.94
N PRO A 81 -14.15 12.07 -2.61
CA PRO A 81 -14.22 12.83 -3.86
C PRO A 81 -13.78 14.32 -3.80
N ASP A 82 -13.31 14.81 -2.65
CA ASP A 82 -12.88 16.20 -2.43
C ASP A 82 -11.35 16.42 -2.56
N ALA A 83 -10.54 15.38 -2.76
CA ALA A 83 -9.08 15.51 -2.82
C ALA A 83 -8.52 15.26 -4.24
N PRO A 84 -7.97 16.27 -4.94
CA PRO A 84 -7.29 16.06 -6.22
C PRO A 84 -5.92 15.41 -5.97
N TYR A 85 -5.85 14.08 -5.98
CA TYR A 85 -4.60 13.33 -5.88
C TYR A 85 -4.29 12.60 -7.19
N GLN A 86 -3.17 12.96 -7.83
CA GLN A 86 -2.65 12.28 -9.01
C GLN A 86 -1.84 11.04 -8.60
N PRO A 87 -2.13 9.85 -9.17
CA PRO A 87 -1.42 8.63 -8.86
C PRO A 87 0.03 8.66 -9.36
N PRO A 88 0.98 7.99 -8.69
CA PRO A 88 2.23 7.62 -9.31
C PRO A 88 1.93 6.58 -10.40
N THR A 89 2.27 6.92 -11.65
CA THR A 89 2.24 5.97 -12.77
C THR A 89 3.10 4.77 -12.41
N PRO A 90 2.57 3.53 -12.44
CA PRO A 90 3.40 2.37 -12.21
C PRO A 90 4.39 2.28 -13.38
N GLU A 91 5.65 2.61 -13.13
CA GLU A 91 6.73 2.28 -14.05
C GLU A 91 6.75 0.76 -14.17
N ARG A 92 6.28 0.31 -15.33
CA ARG A 92 6.25 -1.08 -15.76
C ARG A 92 7.73 -1.54 -15.77
N PRO A 93 8.13 -2.56 -15.01
CA PRO A 93 9.45 -3.13 -15.21
C PRO A 93 9.44 -3.81 -16.59
N ASP A 94 10.32 -3.35 -17.48
CA ASP A 94 10.59 -3.91 -18.82
C ASP A 94 11.17 -5.33 -18.70
#